data_AF-A0A9X0HM09-F1
#
_entry.id   AF-A0A9X0HM09-F1
#
_cell.length_a   1.000
_cell.length_b   1.000
_cell.length_c   1.000
_cell.angle_alpha   90.00
_cell.angle_beta   90.00
_cell.angle_gamma   90.00
#
_symmetry.space_group_name_H-M   'P 1'
#
loop_
_entity.id
_entity.type
_entity.pdbx_description
1 polymer ?
#
loop_
_entity_poly.entity_id
_entity_poly.type
_entity_poly.pdbx_seq_one_letter_code
_entity_poly.pdbx_strand_id
1 'polypeptide(L)'
;MIKALLVASLLWVGAPVPVVRQMLQARATASAQTVYVCISKSSVAYHSSDGCAGLNRCTHEVRAMSVSAAQDMGKRACQKCY
;
A
#
# COMPACT_ATOMS: atom_id res chain seq x y z
N MET A 1 -20.76 65.48 -28.87
CA MET A 1 -21.17 64.73 -27.66
C MET A 1 -21.35 63.28 -28.07
N ILE A 2 -20.28 62.50 -27.88
CA ILE A 2 -20.09 61.17 -28.45
C ILE A 2 -20.28 60.18 -27.30
N LYS A 3 -21.39 59.46 -27.28
CA LYS A 3 -21.61 58.35 -26.35
C LYS A 3 -21.97 57.11 -27.17
N ALA A 4 -20.97 56.57 -27.86
CA ALA A 4 -21.01 55.22 -28.37
C ALA A 4 -20.74 54.28 -27.18
N LEU A 5 -21.79 53.70 -26.63
CA LEU A 5 -21.70 52.60 -25.68
C LEU A 5 -21.29 51.36 -26.47
N LEU A 6 -20.00 51.03 -26.42
CA LEU A 6 -19.47 49.76 -26.89
C LEU A 6 -19.83 48.68 -25.87
N VAL A 7 -20.87 47.90 -26.19
CA VAL A 7 -21.09 46.58 -25.60
C VAL A 7 -20.78 45.57 -26.70
N ALA A 8 -19.64 44.90 -26.59
CA ALA A 8 -19.39 43.67 -27.33
C ALA A 8 -18.59 42.72 -26.43
N SER A 9 -19.33 42.24 -25.44
CA SER A 9 -19.04 41.09 -24.62
C SER A 9 -18.78 39.83 -25.46
N LEU A 10 -17.78 39.06 -25.03
CA LEU A 10 -17.68 37.60 -25.13
C LEU A 10 -17.83 36.95 -26.51
N LEU A 11 -16.69 36.75 -27.18
CA LEU A 11 -16.48 35.59 -28.05
C LEU A 11 -15.16 34.89 -27.67
N TRP A 12 -15.15 34.26 -26.50
CA TRP A 12 -14.26 33.12 -26.25
C TRP A 12 -15.08 31.86 -26.51
N VAL A 13 -15.19 31.51 -27.80
CA VAL A 13 -15.74 30.23 -28.23
C VAL A 13 -14.72 29.16 -27.79
N GLY A 14 -15.22 28.22 -27.00
CA GLY A 14 -14.46 27.25 -26.21
C GLY A 14 -13.43 26.45 -27.02
N ALA A 15 -12.21 26.40 -26.48
CA ALA A 15 -11.25 25.38 -26.85
C ALA A 15 -11.81 23.99 -26.45
N PRO A 16 -11.70 22.96 -27.31
CA PRO A 16 -12.12 21.62 -26.96
C PRO A 16 -11.17 21.10 -25.87
N VAL A 17 -11.68 20.99 -24.65
CA VAL A 17 -10.98 20.28 -23.57
C VAL A 17 -10.85 18.83 -24.03
N PRO A 18 -9.63 18.29 -24.21
CA PRO A 18 -9.48 16.89 -24.56
C PRO A 18 -10.13 16.08 -23.43
N VAL A 19 -11.13 15.27 -23.79
CA VAL A 19 -11.71 14.23 -22.94
C VAL A 19 -10.63 13.16 -22.77
N VAL A 20 -9.58 13.48 -22.02
CA VAL A 20 -8.78 12.46 -21.36
C VAL A 20 -9.72 11.84 -20.35
N ARG A 21 -10.37 10.74 -20.77
CA ARG A 21 -10.94 9.74 -19.86
C ARG A 21 -9.84 9.39 -18.88
N GLN A 22 -9.83 10.07 -17.74
CA GLN A 22 -9.09 9.63 -16.57
C GLN A 22 -9.75 8.32 -16.17
N MET A 23 -9.19 7.24 -16.70
CA MET A 23 -9.28 5.92 -16.08
C MET A 23 -8.78 6.13 -14.66
N LEU A 24 -9.71 6.32 -13.74
CA LEU A 24 -9.49 6.17 -12.33
C LEU A 24 -9.17 4.68 -12.13
N GLN A 25 -7.93 4.28 -12.42
CA GLN A 25 -7.38 3.06 -11.87
C GLN A 25 -7.38 3.26 -10.37
N ALA A 26 -8.44 2.76 -9.72
CA ALA A 26 -8.38 2.41 -8.31
C ALA A 26 -7.25 1.37 -8.21
N ARG A 27 -6.04 1.85 -7.89
CA ARG A 27 -4.96 0.99 -7.45
C ARG A 27 -5.50 0.32 -6.19
N ALA A 28 -5.95 -0.92 -6.32
CA ALA A 28 -6.20 -1.77 -5.18
C ALA A 28 -4.90 -1.75 -4.37
N THR A 29 -4.91 -1.07 -3.23
CA THR A 29 -3.83 -1.14 -2.26
C THR A 29 -3.84 -2.57 -1.78
N ALA A 30 -3.01 -3.42 -2.39
CA ALA A 30 -2.77 -4.76 -1.91
C ALA A 30 -2.39 -4.62 -0.43
N SER A 31 -3.29 -5.05 0.45
CA SER A 31 -3.04 -5.03 1.89
C SER A 31 -1.80 -5.89 2.10
N ALA A 32 -0.69 -5.26 2.45
CA ALA A 32 0.56 -5.97 2.68
C ALA A 32 0.34 -6.88 3.88
N GLN A 33 0.40 -8.20 3.64
CA GLN A 33 0.18 -9.18 4.69
C GLN A 33 1.26 -9.02 5.76
N THR A 34 0.82 -8.70 6.98
CA THR A 34 1.69 -8.58 8.15
C THR A 34 1.92 -9.97 8.75
N VAL A 35 3.16 -10.22 9.16
CA VAL A 35 3.66 -11.49 9.68
C VAL A 35 4.45 -11.24 10.95
N TYR A 36 4.57 -12.25 11.81
CA TYR A 36 5.25 -12.18 13.09
C TYR A 36 6.54 -13.01 13.06
N VAL A 37 7.65 -12.40 13.46
CA VAL A 37 8.97 -13.06 13.46
C VAL A 37 9.59 -12.96 14.85
N CYS A 38 9.99 -14.10 15.41
CA CYS A 38 10.87 -14.13 16.58
C CYS A 38 12.29 -13.70 16.16
N ILE A 39 12.79 -12.61 16.73
CA ILE A 39 14.09 -12.03 16.42
C ILE A 39 15.16 -12.72 17.27
N SER A 40 15.63 -13.86 16.76
CA SER A 40 16.72 -14.62 17.37
C SER A 40 17.58 -15.29 16.31
N LYS A 41 18.82 -15.65 16.66
CA LYS A 41 19.75 -16.33 15.74
C LYS A 41 19.26 -17.72 15.33
N SER A 42 18.50 -18.40 16.19
CA SER A 42 17.96 -19.73 15.95
C SER A 42 16.58 -19.74 15.29
N SER A 43 15.92 -18.59 15.17
CA SER A 43 14.61 -18.49 14.53
C SER A 43 14.73 -18.65 13.01
N VAL A 44 13.98 -19.61 12.48
CA VAL A 44 14.00 -19.97 11.04
C VAL A 44 12.70 -19.61 10.33
N ALA A 45 11.65 -19.22 11.06
CA ALA A 45 10.31 -19.08 10.49
C ALA A 45 9.64 -17.74 10.79
N TYR A 46 8.76 -17.32 9.89
CA TYR A 46 7.77 -16.27 10.12
C TYR A 46 6.37 -16.89 10.28
N HIS A 47 5.51 -16.23 11.04
CA HIS A 47 4.20 -16.73 11.49
C HIS A 47 3.06 -15.80 11.06
N SER A 48 1.92 -16.35 10.65
CA SER A 48 0.76 -15.59 10.17
C SER A 48 -0.06 -15.01 11.33
N SER A 49 0.11 -15.57 12.53
CA SER A 49 -0.55 -15.18 13.77
C SER A 49 0.46 -15.18 14.92
N ASP A 50 0.28 -14.21 15.82
CA ASP A 50 1.00 -14.07 17.08
C ASP A 50 0.77 -15.25 18.05
N GLY A 51 -0.36 -15.95 17.94
CA GLY A 51 -0.72 -17.10 18.77
C GLY A 51 -0.18 -18.46 18.29
N CYS A 52 0.67 -18.49 17.26
CA CYS A 52 1.22 -19.75 16.76
C CYS A 52 2.02 -20.48 17.85
N ALA A 53 1.78 -21.78 18.06
CA ALA A 53 2.51 -22.59 19.06
C ALA A 53 4.04 -22.55 18.92
N GLY A 54 4.58 -22.34 17.72
CA GLY A 54 6.01 -22.16 17.51
C GLY A 54 6.52 -20.78 17.97
N LEU A 55 5.71 -19.74 17.75
CA LEU A 55 6.02 -18.37 18.14
C LEU A 55 5.84 -18.14 19.65
N ASN A 56 4.84 -18.76 20.27
CA ASN A 56 4.58 -18.68 21.72
C ASN A 56 5.75 -19.20 22.58
N ARG A 57 6.67 -19.97 21.99
CA ARG A 57 7.89 -20.46 22.64
C ARG A 57 9.07 -19.48 22.52
N CYS A 58 8.92 -18.39 21.77
CA CYS A 58 9.94 -17.37 21.62
C CYS A 58 10.18 -16.67 22.96
N THR A 59 11.44 -16.60 23.38
CA THR A 59 11.88 -15.89 24.59
C THR A 59 12.58 -14.57 24.25
N HIS A 60 12.42 -14.09 23.02
CA HIS A 60 13.06 -12.89 22.48
C HIS A 60 12.02 -11.91 21.93
N GLU A 61 12.45 -10.80 21.34
CA GLU A 61 11.58 -9.84 20.66
C GLU A 61 10.80 -10.54 19.54
N VAL A 62 9.49 -10.30 19.49
CA VAL A 62 8.64 -10.65 18.35
C VAL A 62 8.34 -9.37 17.59
N ARG A 63 8.64 -9.35 16.29
CA ARG A 63 8.40 -8.19 15.42
C ARG A 63 7.37 -8.52 14.34
N ALA A 64 6.40 -7.61 14.18
CA ALA A 64 5.49 -7.60 13.06
C ALA A 64 6.15 -6.93 11.84
N MET A 65 6.12 -7.58 10.68
CA MET A 65 6.74 -7.08 9.44
C MET A 65 6.05 -7.64 8.18
N SER A 66 6.49 -7.25 6.98
CA SER A 66 6.00 -7.85 5.74
C SER A 66 6.60 -9.25 5.51
N VAL A 67 5.91 -10.06 4.70
CA VAL A 67 6.43 -11.35 4.23
C VAL A 67 7.79 -11.19 3.55
N SER A 68 7.95 -10.17 2.70
CA SER A 68 9.21 -9.92 1.98
C SER A 68 10.37 -9.62 2.94
N ALA A 69 10.16 -8.74 3.92
CA ALA A 69 11.19 -8.43 4.91
C ALA A 69 11.62 -9.67 5.71
N ALA A 70 10.66 -10.54 6.06
CA ALA A 70 10.97 -11.80 6.73
C ALA A 70 11.79 -12.76 5.84
N GLN A 71 11.44 -12.86 4.55
CA GLN A 71 12.17 -13.66 3.56
C GLN A 71 13.58 -13.12 3.33
N ASP A 72 13.76 -11.80 3.25
CA ASP A 72 15.05 -11.13 3.13
C ASP A 72 15.95 -11.41 4.34
N MET A 73 15.35 -11.62 5.53
CA MET A 73 16.04 -12.07 6.75
C MET A 73 16.33 -13.59 6.77
N GLY A 74 16.11 -14.29 5.65
CA GLY A 74 16.32 -15.74 5.50
C GLY A 74 15.31 -16.59 6.28
N LYS A 75 14.14 -16.03 6.65
CA LYS A 75 13.09 -16.77 7.35
C LYS A 75 12.15 -17.41 6.33
N ARG A 76 11.71 -18.63 6.61
CA ARG A 76 10.71 -19.35 5.79
C ARG A 76 9.32 -19.32 6.41
N ALA A 77 8.29 -19.66 5.65
CA ALA A 77 6.95 -19.81 6.19
C ALA A 77 6.91 -20.89 7.29
N CYS A 78 6.15 -20.65 8.35
CA CYS A 78 5.90 -21.64 9.39
C CYS A 78 4.96 -22.74 8.89
N GLN A 79 5.41 -23.99 8.84
CA GLN A 79 4.65 -25.17 8.36
C GLN A 79 3.41 -25.56 9.19
N LYS A 80 2.94 -24.70 10.11
CA LYS A 80 1.78 -24.94 10.98
C LYS A 80 0.72 -23.85 10.88
N CYS A 81 1.14 -22.59 10.69
CA CYS A 81 0.22 -21.45 10.67
C CYS A 81 0.24 -20.72 9.32
N TYR A 82 1.17 -21.04 8.42
CA TYR A 82 1.14 -20.63 7.02
C TYR A 82 0.56 -21.71 6.12
#